data_AF-A0AAN4WRB1-F1
#
_entry.id   AF-A0AAN4WRB1-F1
#
_cell.length_a   1.000
_cell.length_b   1.000
_cell.length_c   1.000
_cell.angle_alpha   90.00
_cell.angle_beta   90.00
_cell.angle_gamma   90.00
#
_symmetry.space_group_name_H-M   'P 1'
#
loop_
_entity.id
_entity.type
_entity.pdbx_description
1 polymer ?
#
loop_
_entity_poly.entity_id
_entity_poly.type
_entity_poly.pdbx_seq_one_letter_code
_entity_poly.pdbx_strand_id
1 'polypeptide(L)'
;MRKTMLLVGLTAALLAGCDNKPATMPMPEVNDTNCQIETIRKIEDKAARETFAGLCSRRSPTGGGIAPTEKPMNWLELADPKDQKGARP
;
A
#
# COMPACT_ATOMS: atom_id res chain seq x y z
N MET A 1 -21.70 35.77 -9.68
CA MET A 1 -21.91 34.69 -8.69
C MET A 1 -22.05 33.34 -9.42
N ARG A 2 -20.95 32.66 -9.76
CA ARG A 2 -20.99 31.32 -10.41
C ARG A 2 -19.78 30.42 -10.07
N LYS A 3 -18.65 30.99 -9.63
CA LYS A 3 -17.43 30.22 -9.26
C LYS A 3 -17.53 29.49 -7.92
N THR A 4 -18.36 29.96 -6.99
CA THR A 4 -18.48 29.38 -5.64
C THR A 4 -19.26 28.06 -5.58
N MET A 5 -20.11 27.76 -6.56
CA MET A 5 -20.87 26.49 -6.57
C MET A 5 -20.03 25.27 -6.99
N LEU A 6 -18.98 25.47 -7.79
CA LEU A 6 -18.14 24.35 -8.25
C LEU A 6 -17.25 23.77 -7.13
N LEU A 7 -16.84 24.59 -6.15
CA LEU A 7 -15.99 24.12 -5.05
C LEU A 7 -16.75 23.24 -4.04
N VAL A 8 -18.04 23.50 -3.83
CA VAL A 8 -18.86 22.77 -2.85
C VAL A 8 -19.20 21.35 -3.33
N GLY A 9 -19.27 21.12 -4.64
CA GLY A 9 -19.50 19.77 -5.20
C GLY A 9 -18.29 18.85 -5.08
N LEU A 10 -17.07 19.39 -5.13
CA LEU A 10 -15.84 18.60 -5.13
C LEU A 10 -15.54 17.97 -3.76
N THR A 11 -15.86 18.67 -2.67
CA THR A 11 -15.64 18.18 -1.30
C THR A 11 -16.57 17.03 -0.93
N ALA A 12 -17.81 17.02 -1.41
CA ALA A 12 -18.75 15.94 -1.16
C ALA A 12 -18.34 14.63 -1.88
N ALA A 13 -17.78 14.71 -3.08
CA ALA A 13 -17.31 13.55 -3.84
C ALA A 13 -16.06 12.89 -3.21
N LEU A 14 -15.20 13.68 -2.55
CA LEU A 14 -14.00 13.17 -1.87
C LEU A 14 -14.33 12.34 -0.62
N LEU A 15 -15.46 12.62 0.04
CA LEU A 15 -15.89 11.90 1.25
C LEU A 15 -16.62 10.58 0.94
N ALA A 16 -17.16 10.42 -0.26
CA ALA A 16 -17.77 9.17 -0.72
C ALA A 16 -16.75 8.06 -1.05
N GLY A 17 -15.45 8.38 -1.04
CA GLY A 17 -14.37 7.40 -1.26
C GLY A 17 -13.97 6.58 -0.03
N CYS A 18 -14.45 6.92 1.16
CA CYS A 18 -14.19 6.15 2.38
C CYS A 18 -15.42 5.29 2.70
N ASP A 19 -15.32 3.99 2.41
CA ASP A 19 -16.28 2.99 2.87
C ASP A 19 -16.23 2.95 4.41
N ASN A 20 -17.14 3.66 5.07
CA ASN A 20 -17.21 3.78 6.53
C ASN A 20 -18.00 2.62 7.15
N LYS A 21 -18.01 1.44 6.51
CA LYS A 21 -18.70 0.28 7.07
C LYS A 21 -17.99 -0.13 8.37
N PRO A 22 -18.71 -0.23 9.50
CA PRO A 22 -18.10 -0.71 10.74
C PRO A 22 -17.56 -2.12 10.54
N ALA A 23 -16.28 -2.33 10.87
CA ALA A 23 -15.66 -3.65 10.80
C ALA A 23 -16.41 -4.60 11.76
N THR A 24 -16.94 -5.71 11.22
CA THR A 24 -17.76 -6.68 11.95
C THR A 24 -16.96 -7.71 12.74
N MET A 25 -15.65 -7.81 12.50
CA MET A 25 -14.74 -8.72 13.19
C MET A 25 -13.55 -7.97 13.79
N PRO A 26 -13.01 -8.41 14.94
CA PRO A 26 -11.81 -7.83 15.51
C PRO A 26 -10.66 -7.95 14.51
N MET A 27 -10.03 -6.82 14.22
CA MET A 27 -8.89 -6.74 13.31
C MET A 27 -7.70 -7.51 13.91
N PRO A 28 -6.96 -8.32 13.14
CA PRO A 28 -5.82 -9.06 13.66
C PRO A 28 -4.75 -8.15 14.25
N GLU A 29 -3.89 -8.71 15.10
CA GLU A 29 -2.72 -7.98 15.61
C GLU A 29 -1.72 -7.69 14.47
N VAL A 30 -1.18 -6.47 14.42
CA VAL A 30 -0.25 -6.04 13.38
C VAL A 30 1.19 -6.45 13.75
N ASN A 31 1.62 -7.62 13.27
CA ASN A 31 2.97 -8.17 13.50
C ASN A 31 3.52 -8.87 12.24
N ASP A 32 4.79 -9.31 12.26
CA ASP A 32 5.45 -9.92 11.09
C ASP A 32 4.70 -11.15 10.55
N THR A 33 4.13 -11.97 11.44
CA THR A 33 3.36 -13.18 11.07
C THR A 33 2.05 -12.83 10.37
N ASN A 34 1.33 -11.84 10.90
CA ASN A 34 0.01 -11.48 10.39
C ASN A 34 0.08 -10.54 9.18
N CYS A 35 1.20 -9.83 8.99
CA CYS A 35 1.42 -8.95 7.84
C CYS A 35 1.89 -9.66 6.56
N GLN A 36 1.80 -10.99 6.52
CA GLN A 36 1.98 -11.75 5.27
C GLN A 36 0.78 -11.58 4.34
N ILE A 37 1.03 -11.50 3.03
CA ILE A 37 -0.02 -11.37 2.00
C ILE A 37 -1.08 -12.46 2.14
N GLU A 38 -0.68 -13.65 2.56
CA GLU A 38 -1.53 -14.83 2.66
C GLU A 38 -2.51 -14.73 3.83
N THR A 39 -2.11 -14.03 4.90
CA THR A 39 -2.97 -13.72 6.04
C THR A 39 -3.90 -12.55 5.71
N ILE A 40 -3.39 -11.51 5.07
CA ILE A 40 -4.17 -10.34 4.64
C ILE A 40 -5.29 -10.76 3.66
N ARG A 41 -5.02 -11.68 2.73
CA ARG A 41 -6.00 -12.19 1.76
C ARG A 41 -7.18 -12.92 2.40
N LYS A 42 -7.01 -13.49 3.59
CA LYS A 42 -8.07 -14.22 4.32
C LYS A 42 -9.07 -13.29 5.00
N ILE A 43 -8.78 -11.99 5.11
CA ILE A 43 -9.71 -11.01 5.65
C ILE A 43 -10.81 -10.79 4.60
N GLU A 44 -12.03 -11.24 4.87
CA GLU A 44 -13.13 -11.19 3.90
C GLU A 44 -13.63 -9.77 3.66
N ASP A 45 -13.85 -9.03 4.75
CA ASP A 45 -14.33 -7.66 4.71
C ASP A 45 -13.29 -6.75 4.03
N LYS A 46 -13.71 -6.08 2.96
CA LYS A 46 -12.82 -5.28 2.12
C LYS A 46 -12.22 -4.10 2.89
N ALA A 47 -13.04 -3.38 3.66
CA ALA A 47 -12.61 -2.20 4.39
C ALA A 47 -11.61 -2.58 5.50
N ALA A 48 -11.87 -3.67 6.22
CA ALA A 48 -10.95 -4.24 7.20
C ALA A 48 -9.64 -4.70 6.54
N ARG A 49 -9.71 -5.36 5.38
CA ARG A 49 -8.53 -5.82 4.65
C ARG A 49 -7.65 -4.65 4.19
N GLU A 50 -8.26 -3.59 3.65
CA GLU A 50 -7.54 -2.39 3.22
C GLU A 50 -6.92 -1.64 4.40
N THR A 51 -7.66 -1.50 5.50
CA THR A 51 -7.17 -0.88 6.74
C THR A 51 -5.99 -1.68 7.30
N PHE A 52 -6.15 -3.00 7.42
CA PHE A 52 -5.11 -3.87 7.97
C PHE A 52 -3.86 -3.92 7.07
N ALA A 53 -4.02 -4.03 5.75
CA ALA A 53 -2.92 -3.95 4.80
C ALA A 53 -2.18 -2.60 4.87
N GLY A 54 -2.93 -1.51 5.05
CA GLY A 54 -2.38 -0.16 5.24
C GLY A 54 -1.59 -0.01 6.54
N LEU A 55 -2.00 -0.70 7.61
CA LEU A 55 -1.23 -0.74 8.86
C LEU A 55 0.06 -1.57 8.70
N CYS A 56 -0.03 -2.72 8.03
CA CYS A 56 1.12 -3.57 7.74
C CYS A 56 2.16 -2.89 6.83
N SER A 57 1.74 -2.13 5.82
CA SER A 57 2.67 -1.44 4.89
C SER A 57 3.47 -0.31 5.55
N ARG A 58 2.90 0.33 6.58
CA ARG A 58 3.54 1.40 7.35
C ARG A 58 4.48 0.84 8.42
N ARG A 59 4.36 -0.45 8.75
CA ARG A 59 5.23 -1.09 9.72
C ARG A 59 6.62 -1.19 9.09
N SER A 60 7.58 -0.52 9.70
CA SER A 60 8.98 -0.87 9.46
C SER A 60 9.13 -2.32 9.93
N PRO A 61 9.52 -3.27 9.05
CA PRO A 61 9.62 -4.65 9.49
C PRO A 61 10.63 -4.71 10.63
N THR A 62 10.30 -5.44 11.69
CA THR A 62 11.26 -5.77 12.74
C THR A 62 12.43 -6.60 12.17
N GLY A 63 12.24 -7.19 10.98
CA GLY A 63 13.27 -7.84 10.14
C GLY A 63 13.81 -7.01 8.97
N GLY A 64 13.68 -5.68 8.96
CA GLY A 64 14.19 -4.81 7.89
C GLY A 64 13.27 -4.74 6.67
N GLY A 65 13.16 -3.55 6.07
CA GLY A 65 12.34 -3.23 4.90
C GLY A 65 12.63 -4.06 3.65
N ILE A 66 12.79 -3.41 2.50
CA ILE A 66 13.42 -4.10 1.36
C ILE A 66 14.77 -4.61 1.86
N ALA A 67 15.00 -5.93 1.78
CA ALA A 67 16.27 -6.52 2.18
C ALA A 67 17.41 -5.72 1.50
N PRO A 68 18.50 -5.40 2.20
CA PRO A 68 19.62 -4.71 1.59
C PRO A 68 20.07 -5.48 0.36
N THR A 69 20.01 -4.84 -0.80
CA THR A 69 20.61 -5.40 -2.01
C THR A 69 22.13 -5.33 -1.86
N GLU A 70 22.83 -6.40 -2.23
CA GLU A 70 24.31 -6.43 -2.18
C GLU A 70 24.94 -5.37 -3.09
N LYS A 71 24.23 -5.00 -4.17
CA LYS A 71 24.61 -3.95 -5.12
C LYS A 71 23.43 -2.99 -5.32
N PRO A 72 23.27 -1.99 -4.45
CA PRO A 72 22.28 -0.94 -4.65
C PRO A 72 22.67 -0.14 -5.89
N MET A 73 21.86 -0.27 -6.94
CA MET A 73 22.02 0.51 -8.16
C MET A 73 21.11 1.74 -8.11
N ASN A 74 21.63 2.87 -8.59
CA ASN A 74 20.82 4.05 -8.82
C ASN A 74 20.11 3.98 -10.18
N TRP A 75 19.17 4.91 -10.44
CA TRP A 75 18.34 4.88 -11.64
C TRP A 75 19.17 4.92 -12.94
N LEU A 76 20.28 5.64 -12.96
CA LEU A 76 21.11 5.76 -14.17
C LEU A 76 21.80 4.42 -14.51
N GLU A 77 22.24 3.69 -13.49
CA GLU A 77 22.85 2.36 -13.64
C GLU A 77 21.84 1.31 -14.11
N LEU A 78 20.59 1.39 -13.63
CA LEU A 78 19.52 0.51 -14.11
C LEU A 78 19.12 0.77 -15.57
N ALA A 79 19.24 2.02 -16.02
CA ALA A 79 18.87 2.43 -17.35
C ALA A 79 20.00 2.25 -18.38
N ASP A 80 21.25 1.98 -17.96
CA ASP A 80 22.37 1.81 -18.88
C ASP A 80 22.20 0.50 -19.69
N PRO A 81 22.09 0.57 -21.04
CA PRO A 81 21.97 -0.61 -21.89
C PRO A 81 23.15 -1.58 -21.80
N LYS A 82 24.32 -1.13 -21.32
CA LYS A 82 25.53 -1.96 -21.18
C LYS A 82 25.37 -2.99 -20.06
N ASP A 83 24.62 -2.65 -19.02
CA ASP A 83 24.40 -3.49 -17.84
C ASP A 83 23.20 -4.43 -18.00
N GLN A 84 22.36 -4.23 -19.03
CA GLN A 84 21.24 -5.13 -19.36
C GLN A 84 21.65 -6.40 -20.13
N LYS A 85 22.95 -6.60 -20.41
CA LYS A 85 23.44 -7.75 -21.20
C LYS A 85 23.29 -9.12 -20.53
N GLY A 86 22.96 -9.18 -19.23
CA GLY A 86 22.72 -10.42 -18.49
C GLY A 86 21.25 -10.73 -18.20
N ALA A 87 20.32 -9.85 -18.58
CA ALA A 87 18.91 -9.93 -18.20
C ALA A 87 18.01 -10.05 -19.44
N ARG A 88 18.19 -11.13 -20.21
CA ARG A 88 17.17 -11.58 -21.16
C ARG A 88 16.88 -13.06 -20.85
N PRO A 89 15.60 -13.47 -20.76
CA PRO A 89 15.24 -14.86 -20.46
C PRO A 89 15.84 -15.85 -21.46
#